data_AF-A0A496ULS2-F1
#
_entry.id   AF-A0A496ULS2-F1
#
_cell.length_a   1.000
_cell.length_b   1.000
_cell.length_c   1.000
_cell.angle_alpha   90.00
_cell.angle_beta   90.00
_cell.angle_gamma   90.00
#
_symmetry.space_group_name_H-M   'P 1'
#
loop_
_entity.id
_entity.type
_entity.pdbx_description
1 polymer ?
#
loop_
_entity_poly.entity_id
_entity_poly.type
_entity_poly.pdbx_seq_one_letter_code
_entity_poly.pdbx_strand_id
1 'polypeptide(L)'
;EPAARSRAGALGWMQVMPFHHRDNGALPGRDHWSDAAGAVARGDVLVTENRRRYRGDPYRLLAAYNAGPGAAGRWDKQLGGSADAAEFLAWIGYTETRSYVEKVLIDKIVYDWILDGAPRAPSLSATKE
;
A
#
# COMPACT_ATOMS: atom_id res chain seq x y z
N GLU A 1 -5.39 -7.61 -14.02
CA GLU A 1 -5.53 -7.07 -15.39
C GLU A 1 -4.26 -6.32 -15.80
N PRO A 2 -3.41 -6.88 -16.67
CA PRO A 2 -2.13 -6.27 -17.09
C PRO A 2 -2.32 -4.95 -17.85
N ALA A 3 -3.45 -4.80 -18.54
CA ALA A 3 -3.77 -3.62 -19.32
C ALA A 3 -4.57 -2.56 -18.52
N ALA A 4 -4.78 -2.77 -17.22
CA ALA A 4 -5.58 -1.89 -16.37
C ALA A 4 -5.01 -0.47 -16.36
N ARG A 5 -5.91 0.49 -16.54
CA ARG A 5 -5.62 1.92 -16.46
C ARG A 5 -6.67 2.62 -15.62
N SER A 6 -6.27 3.29 -14.55
CA SER A 6 -7.20 4.11 -13.76
C SER A 6 -7.57 5.39 -14.49
N ARG A 7 -8.65 6.06 -14.05
CA ARG A 7 -9.05 7.38 -14.56
C ARG A 7 -7.94 8.42 -14.39
N ALA A 8 -7.17 8.33 -13.31
CA ALA A 8 -6.03 9.21 -13.03
C ALA A 8 -4.78 8.86 -13.85
N GLY A 9 -4.74 7.67 -14.48
CA GLY A 9 -3.64 7.24 -15.34
C GLY A 9 -2.65 6.25 -14.72
N ALA A 10 -3.01 5.62 -13.60
CA ALA A 10 -2.23 4.52 -13.02
C ALA A 10 -2.25 3.30 -13.95
N LEU A 11 -1.14 2.55 -14.06
CA LEU A 11 -0.98 1.48 -15.05
C LEU A 11 -0.58 0.13 -14.44
N GLY A 12 -1.05 -0.94 -15.08
CA GLY A 12 -0.55 -2.31 -14.88
C GLY A 12 -0.99 -2.96 -13.58
N TRP A 13 -0.39 -4.11 -13.28
CA TRP A 13 -0.74 -4.96 -12.12
C TRP A 13 -0.70 -4.22 -10.78
N MET A 14 0.30 -3.36 -10.61
CA MET A 14 0.53 -2.62 -9.36
C MET A 14 -0.13 -1.23 -9.37
N GLN A 15 -0.84 -0.85 -10.45
CA GLN A 15 -1.48 0.47 -10.58
C GLN A 15 -0.56 1.63 -10.18
N VAL A 16 0.65 1.66 -10.74
CA VAL A 16 1.65 2.70 -10.46
C VAL A 16 1.47 3.86 -11.43
N MET A 17 1.62 5.10 -10.93
CA MET A 17 1.62 6.28 -11.79
C MET A 17 2.92 6.39 -12.59
N PRO A 18 2.87 6.57 -13.92
CA PRO A 18 4.07 6.56 -14.77
C PRO A 18 5.14 7.59 -14.41
N PHE A 19 4.74 8.75 -13.85
CA PHE A 19 5.68 9.81 -13.50
C PHE A 19 6.65 9.43 -12.37
N HIS A 20 6.38 8.36 -11.60
CA HIS A 20 7.31 7.85 -10.60
C HIS A 20 8.50 7.09 -11.22
N HIS A 21 8.41 6.71 -12.49
CA HIS A 21 9.44 5.92 -13.17
C HIS A 21 9.83 6.60 -14.48
N ARG A 22 10.41 7.80 -14.42
CA ARG A 22 10.91 8.47 -15.63
C ARG A 22 12.21 7.82 -16.09
N ASP A 23 12.26 7.39 -17.34
CA ASP A 23 13.45 6.83 -17.98
C ASP A 23 14.07 7.92 -18.87
N ASN A 24 15.31 8.31 -18.59
CA ASN A 24 16.04 9.35 -19.35
C ASN A 24 15.24 10.65 -19.56
N GLY A 25 14.40 11.03 -18.58
CA GLY A 25 13.56 12.22 -18.64
C GLY A 25 12.19 12.03 -19.32
N ALA A 26 11.90 10.85 -19.88
CA ALA A 26 10.63 10.53 -20.54
C ALA A 26 9.76 9.57 -19.71
N LEU A 27 8.45 9.58 -19.98
CA LEU A 27 7.53 8.60 -19.39
C LEU A 27 7.64 7.26 -20.14
N PRO A 28 7.72 6.12 -19.43
CA PRO A 28 7.76 4.82 -20.07
C PRO A 28 6.46 4.53 -20.83
N GLY A 29 6.58 3.84 -21.97
CA GLY A 29 5.46 3.41 -22.79
C GLY A 29 4.58 2.35 -22.11
N ARG A 30 3.46 1.99 -22.74
CA ARG A 30 2.46 1.05 -22.18
C ARG A 30 3.04 -0.33 -21.87
N ASP A 31 3.86 -0.86 -22.77
CA ASP A 31 4.46 -2.20 -22.65
C ASP A 31 5.41 -2.31 -21.46
N HIS A 32 5.92 -1.17 -20.99
CA HIS A 32 6.69 -1.11 -19.76
C HIS A 32 5.88 -1.69 -18.59
N TRP A 33 4.56 -1.53 -18.56
CA TRP A 33 3.69 -1.85 -17.42
C TRP A 33 2.93 -3.18 -17.53
N SER A 34 2.99 -3.83 -18.70
CA SER A 34 2.20 -5.05 -18.97
C SER A 34 2.85 -6.33 -18.46
N ASP A 35 4.18 -6.37 -18.35
CA ASP A 35 4.90 -7.50 -17.74
C ASP A 35 4.68 -7.52 -16.21
N ALA A 36 4.34 -8.69 -15.68
CA ALA A 36 4.04 -8.88 -14.27
C ALA A 36 5.28 -8.70 -13.39
N ALA A 37 6.41 -9.31 -13.76
CA ALA A 37 7.63 -9.27 -12.95
C ALA A 37 8.17 -7.84 -12.84
N GLY A 38 8.24 -7.11 -13.96
CA GLY A 38 8.60 -5.71 -13.99
C GLY A 38 7.62 -4.83 -13.23
N ALA A 39 6.31 -5.08 -13.32
CA ALA A 39 5.32 -4.28 -12.60
C ALA A 39 5.49 -4.42 -11.09
N VAL A 40 5.72 -5.65 -10.62
CA VAL A 40 6.03 -5.94 -9.22
C VAL A 40 7.33 -5.26 -8.80
N ALA A 41 8.41 -5.41 -9.57
CA ALA A 41 9.71 -4.80 -9.24
C ALA A 41 9.61 -3.27 -9.10
N ARG A 42 8.86 -2.60 -9.98
CA ARG A 42 8.63 -1.15 -9.90
C ARG A 42 7.74 -0.76 -8.73
N GLY A 43 6.68 -1.52 -8.50
CA GLY A 43 5.82 -1.33 -7.33
C GLY A 43 6.62 -1.47 -6.03
N ASP A 44 7.55 -2.43 -5.96
CA ASP A 44 8.41 -2.68 -4.80
C ASP A 44 9.35 -1.51 -4.49
N VAL A 45 9.86 -0.81 -5.51
CA VAL A 45 10.62 0.44 -5.30
C VAL A 45 9.78 1.45 -4.52
N LEU A 46 8.55 1.71 -4.96
CA LEU A 46 7.66 2.68 -4.30
C LEU A 46 7.25 2.21 -2.89
N VAL A 47 6.99 0.92 -2.71
CA VAL A 47 6.71 0.33 -1.39
C VAL A 47 7.91 0.50 -0.45
N THR A 48 9.12 0.22 -0.93
CA THR A 48 10.36 0.33 -0.15
C THR A 48 10.64 1.77 0.26
N GLU A 49 10.48 2.72 -0.65
CA GLU A 49 10.63 4.15 -0.36
C GLU A 49 9.64 4.62 0.72
N ASN A 50 8.36 4.27 0.58
CA ASN A 50 7.34 4.63 1.56
C ASN A 50 7.56 3.92 2.90
N ARG A 51 7.96 2.65 2.88
CA ARG A 51 8.31 1.89 4.10
C ARG A 51 9.43 2.59 4.86
N ARG A 52 10.48 3.05 4.18
CA ARG A 52 11.57 3.82 4.80
C ARG A 52 11.06 5.16 5.35
N ARG A 53 10.27 5.90 4.56
CA ARG A 53 9.69 7.19 4.95
C ARG A 53 8.85 7.11 6.24
N TYR A 54 8.07 6.05 6.39
CA TYR A 54 7.14 5.88 7.51
C TYR A 54 7.59 4.82 8.52
N ARG A 55 8.89 4.50 8.56
CA ARG A 55 9.49 3.58 9.56
C ARG A 55 8.77 2.23 9.66
N GLY A 56 8.25 1.73 8.55
CA GLY A 56 7.52 0.47 8.51
C GLY A 56 6.04 0.52 8.88
N ASP A 57 5.48 1.69 9.20
CA ASP A 57 4.04 1.83 9.47
C ASP A 57 3.21 1.47 8.23
N PRO A 58 2.41 0.39 8.27
CA PRO A 58 1.70 -0.10 7.10
C PRO A 58 0.54 0.81 6.68
N TYR A 59 -0.07 1.57 7.59
CA TYR A 59 -1.17 2.46 7.28
C TYR A 59 -0.68 3.68 6.50
N ARG A 60 0.38 4.31 7.00
CA ARG A 60 0.99 5.48 6.36
C ARG A 60 1.65 5.14 5.04
N LEU A 61 2.33 4.00 4.95
CA LEU A 61 2.98 3.59 3.70
C LEU A 61 1.95 3.27 2.59
N LEU A 62 0.83 2.61 2.94
CA LEU A 62 -0.23 2.28 1.98
C LEU A 62 -1.01 3.53 1.56
N ALA A 63 -1.29 4.43 2.50
CA ALA A 63 -1.88 5.73 2.21
C ALA A 63 -1.00 6.54 1.24
N ALA A 64 0.31 6.56 1.46
CA ALA A 64 1.27 7.21 0.57
C ALA A 64 1.39 6.53 -0.79
N TYR A 65 1.21 5.21 -0.85
CA TYR A 65 1.21 4.47 -2.12
C TYR A 65 0.02 4.88 -2.98
N ASN A 66 -1.18 4.96 -2.41
CA ASN A 66 -2.41 5.27 -3.13
C ASN A 66 -2.62 6.78 -3.38
N ALA A 67 -2.44 7.62 -2.37
CA ALA A 67 -2.71 9.06 -2.45
C ALA A 67 -1.45 9.93 -2.67
N GLY A 68 -0.27 9.31 -2.67
CA GLY A 68 1.02 9.99 -2.73
C GLY A 68 1.53 10.44 -1.35
N PRO A 69 2.86 10.53 -1.15
CA PRO A 69 3.47 10.89 0.13
C PRO A 69 3.14 12.31 0.59
N GLY A 70 2.83 13.22 -0.36
CA GLY A 70 2.38 14.56 -0.04
C GLY A 70 1.02 14.57 0.69
N ALA A 71 0.08 13.70 0.31
CA ALA A 71 -1.21 13.59 0.99
C ALA A 71 -1.06 12.93 2.36
N ALA A 72 -0.40 11.77 2.40
CA ALA A 72 -0.15 11.04 3.64
C ALA A 72 0.61 11.88 4.68
N GLY A 73 1.66 12.61 4.25
CA GLY A 73 2.40 13.52 5.13
C GLY A 73 1.59 14.72 5.64
N ARG A 74 0.60 15.22 4.87
CA ARG A 74 -0.31 16.26 5.37
C ARG A 74 -1.21 15.73 6.48
N TRP A 75 -1.82 14.55 6.29
CA TRP A 75 -2.66 13.91 7.29
C TRP A 75 -1.88 13.60 8.57
N ASP A 76 -0.67 13.07 8.43
CA ASP A 76 0.18 12.75 9.57
C ASP A 76 0.56 14.01 10.38
N LYS A 77 0.90 15.11 9.70
CA LYS A 77 1.18 16.40 10.36
C LYS A 77 -0.04 16.98 11.08
N GLN A 78 -1.23 16.84 10.52
CA GLN A 78 -2.46 17.31 11.16
C GLN A 78 -2.76 16.58 12.47
N LEU A 79 -2.29 15.33 12.59
CA LEU A 79 -2.40 14.51 13.79
C LEU A 79 -1.18 14.60 14.72
N GLY A 80 -0.30 15.59 14.52
CA GLY A 80 0.90 15.77 15.36
C GLY A 80 2.02 14.77 15.12
N GLY A 81 1.93 13.90 14.10
CA GLY A 81 3.00 12.99 13.68
C GLY A 81 3.21 11.77 14.58
N SER A 82 2.35 11.56 15.59
CA SER A 82 2.43 10.44 16.53
C SER A 82 1.11 9.70 16.73
N ALA A 83 0.10 10.00 15.91
CA ALA A 83 -1.18 9.29 15.97
C ALA A 83 -1.01 7.79 15.73
N ASP A 84 -1.83 7.02 16.44
CA ASP A 84 -1.88 5.59 16.25
C ASP A 84 -2.49 5.22 14.87
N ALA A 85 -2.45 3.93 14.56
CA ALA A 85 -2.91 3.41 13.28
C ALA A 85 -4.40 3.66 13.01
N ALA A 86 -5.26 3.50 14.03
CA ALA A 86 -6.70 3.62 13.89
C ALA A 86 -7.11 5.09 13.71
N GLU A 87 -6.49 5.97 14.50
CA GLU A 87 -6.65 7.41 14.38
C GLU A 87 -6.20 7.91 13.00
N PHE A 88 -5.02 7.49 12.55
CA PHE A 88 -4.53 7.86 11.22
C PHE A 88 -5.49 7.38 10.11
N LEU A 89 -5.94 6.12 10.16
CA LEU A 89 -6.87 5.57 9.17
C LEU A 89 -8.19 6.35 9.11
N ALA A 90 -8.77 6.67 10.26
CA ALA A 90 -9.99 7.47 10.33
C ALA A 90 -9.78 8.87 9.74
N TRP A 91 -8.61 9.46 9.94
CA TRP A 91 -8.25 10.80 9.49
C TRP A 91 -7.95 10.92 7.99
N ILE A 92 -7.70 9.82 7.28
CA ILE A 92 -7.45 9.84 5.83
C ILE A 92 -8.60 10.58 5.12
N GLY A 93 -8.31 11.74 4.56
CA GLY A 93 -9.34 12.63 4.00
C GLY A 93 -9.99 12.10 2.72
N TYR A 94 -9.36 11.15 2.04
CA TYR A 94 -9.90 10.56 0.81
C TYR A 94 -10.55 9.20 1.12
N THR A 95 -11.86 9.10 0.90
CA THR A 95 -12.62 7.87 1.16
C THR A 95 -12.06 6.68 0.39
N GLU A 96 -11.71 6.87 -0.89
CA GLU A 96 -11.07 5.84 -1.72
C GLU A 96 -9.77 5.34 -1.10
N THR A 97 -8.92 6.24 -0.61
CA THR A 97 -7.65 5.88 0.03
C THR A 97 -7.87 5.13 1.34
N ARG A 98 -8.87 5.52 2.14
CA ARG A 98 -9.21 4.81 3.39
C ARG A 98 -9.63 3.36 3.08
N SER A 99 -10.57 3.19 2.15
CA SER A 99 -11.02 1.87 1.72
C SER A 99 -9.91 1.03 1.09
N TYR A 100 -8.99 1.68 0.34
CA TYR A 100 -7.81 1.01 -0.20
C TYR A 100 -6.90 0.46 0.90
N VAL A 101 -6.57 1.28 1.92
CA VAL A 101 -5.70 0.86 3.03
C VAL A 101 -6.33 -0.31 3.78
N GLU A 102 -7.61 -0.21 4.13
CA GLU A 102 -8.36 -1.29 4.79
C GLU A 102 -8.32 -2.58 3.96
N LYS A 103 -8.66 -2.48 2.67
CA LYS A 103 -8.69 -3.63 1.78
C LYS A 103 -7.33 -4.32 1.67
N VAL A 104 -6.24 -3.57 1.47
CA VAL A 104 -4.90 -4.18 1.31
C VAL A 104 -4.43 -4.84 2.60
N LEU A 105 -4.74 -4.26 3.77
CA LEU A 105 -4.40 -4.88 5.05
C LEU A 105 -5.18 -6.18 5.28
N ILE A 106 -6.47 -6.21 4.93
CA ILE A 106 -7.30 -7.42 4.99
C ILE A 106 -6.78 -8.47 4.00
N ASP A 107 -6.53 -8.08 2.75
CA ASP A 107 -5.99 -8.97 1.71
C ASP A 107 -4.65 -9.56 2.19
N LYS A 108 -3.78 -8.77 2.84
CA LYS A 108 -2.53 -9.28 3.42
C LYS A 108 -2.78 -10.41 4.42
N ILE A 109 -3.72 -10.25 5.35
CA ILE A 109 -4.06 -11.29 6.34
C ILE A 109 -4.55 -12.55 5.64
N VAL A 110 -5.42 -12.41 4.63
CA VAL A 110 -5.94 -13.53 3.85
C VAL A 110 -4.81 -14.24 3.09
N TYR A 111 -3.89 -13.49 2.47
CA TYR A 111 -2.75 -14.07 1.76
C TYR A 111 -1.75 -14.74 2.70
N ASP A 112 -1.48 -14.16 3.87
CA ASP A 112 -0.66 -14.82 4.90
C ASP A 112 -1.27 -16.20 5.25
N TRP A 113 -2.61 -16.30 5.37
CA TRP A 113 -3.28 -17.58 5.65
C TRP A 113 -3.19 -18.58 4.50
N ILE A 114 -3.29 -18.11 3.25
CA ILE A 114 -3.20 -18.97 2.07
C ILE A 114 -1.78 -19.53 1.92
N LEU A 115 -0.76 -18.70 2.18
CA LEU A 115 0.64 -19.05 1.94
C LEU A 115 1.27 -19.82 3.11
N ASP A 116 1.01 -19.39 4.33
CA ASP A 116 1.67 -19.92 5.54
C ASP A 116 0.73 -20.75 6.42
N GLY A 117 -0.57 -20.82 6.06
CA GLY A 117 -1.62 -21.41 6.88
C GLY A 117 -2.23 -20.41 7.88
N ALA A 118 -3.43 -20.72 8.36
CA ALA A 118 -4.07 -19.88 9.38
C ALA A 118 -3.24 -19.86 10.68
N PRO A 119 -3.09 -18.71 11.35
CA PRO A 119 -2.43 -18.64 12.65
C PRO A 119 -3.15 -19.60 13.59
N ARG A 120 -2.38 -20.43 14.30
CA ARG A 120 -2.94 -21.30 15.33
C ARG A 120 -3.65 -20.42 16.35
N ALA A 121 -4.94 -20.67 16.56
CA ALA A 121 -5.66 -20.05 17.67
C ALA A 121 -4.84 -20.28 18.96
N PRO A 122 -4.70 -19.27 19.83
CA PRO A 122 -4.06 -19.49 21.12
C PRO A 122 -4.77 -20.65 21.82
N SER A 123 -4.00 -21.67 22.21
CA SER A 123 -4.56 -22.77 22.99
C SER A 123 -5.06 -22.18 24.30
N LEU A 124 -6.38 -22.10 24.46
CA LEU A 124 -6.99 -21.89 25.76
C LEU A 124 -6.78 -23.18 26.55
N SER A 125 -5.56 -23.38 27.08
CA SER A 125 -5.36 -24.33 28.15
C SER A 125 -6.09 -23.75 29.36
N ALA A 126 -7.33 -24.19 29.55
CA ALA A 126 -8.03 -23.99 30.80
C ALA A 126 -7.17 -24.64 31.89
N THR A 127 -6.50 -23.82 32.69
CA THR A 127 -5.98 -24.23 33.99
C THR A 127 -7.19 -24.69 34.79
N LYS A 128 -7.38 -26.01 34.91
CA LYS A 128 -8.25 -26.56 35.94
C LYS A 128 -7.52 -26.38 37.27
N GLU A 129 -8.07 -25.52 38.13
CA GLU A 129 -7.85 -25.61 39.59
C GLU A 129 -8.48 -26.90 40.13
#